data_AF-A0A7C2F2Z1-F1
#
_entry.id   AF-A0A7C2F2Z1-F1
#
_cell.length_a   1.000
_cell.length_b   1.000
_cell.length_c   1.000
_cell.angle_alpha   90.00
_cell.angle_beta   90.00
_cell.angle_gamma   90.00
#
_symmetry.space_group_name_H-M   'P 1'
#
loop_
_entity.id
_entity.type
_entity.pdbx_description
1 polymer ?
#
loop_
_entity_poly.entity_id
_entity_poly.type
_entity_poly.pdbx_seq_one_letter_code
_entity_poly.pdbx_strand_id
1 'polypeptide(L)' 'AIAPRIVIGAVIIKHLKSLSDEETIEEIRENAYLQYFLGLPEYTYDQVFTPSLFVTIRRRLGEREFN' A
#
# COMPACT_ATOMS: atom_id res chain seq x y z
N ALA A 1 12.54 4.45 -8.20
CA ALA A 1 11.33 3.75 -8.66
C ALA A 1 10.76 2.94 -7.51
N ILE A 2 9.44 2.85 -7.34
CA ILE A 2 8.83 2.07 -6.25
C ILE A 2 8.92 0.59 -6.58
N ALA A 3 9.29 -0.24 -5.61
CA ALA A 3 9.38 -1.68 -5.79
C ALA A 3 7.98 -2.29 -6.04
N PRO A 4 7.81 -3.17 -7.04
CA PRO A 4 6.52 -3.81 -7.32
C PRO A 4 5.89 -4.53 -6.13
N ARG A 5 6.72 -5.11 -5.24
CA ARG A 5 6.28 -5.76 -3.99
C ARG A 5 5.50 -4.79 -3.09
N ILE A 6 5.98 -3.56 -2.95
CA ILE A 6 5.33 -2.53 -2.12
C ILE A 6 3.94 -2.21 -2.69
N VAL A 7 3.86 -2.06 -4.01
CA VAL A 7 2.59 -1.77 -4.70
C VAL A 7 1.58 -2.91 -4.54
N ILE A 8 1.97 -4.14 -4.89
CA ILE A 8 1.08 -5.30 -4.83
C ILE A 8 0.69 -5.59 -3.37
N GLY A 9 1.63 -5.51 -2.44
CA GLY A 9 1.36 -5.72 -1.03
C GLY A 9 0.41 -4.68 -0.44
N ALA A 10 0.53 -3.40 -0.82
CA ALA A 10 -0.42 -2.36 -0.41
C ALA A 10 -1.85 -2.64 -0.92
N VAL A 11 -2.00 -3.12 -2.16
CA VAL A 11 -3.31 -3.55 -2.70
C VAL A 11 -3.89 -4.72 -1.89
N ILE A 12 -3.07 -5.70 -1.54
CA ILE A 12 -3.49 -6.85 -0.72
C ILE A 12 -3.97 -6.37 0.66
N ILE A 13 -3.19 -5.52 1.34
CA ILE A 13 -3.53 -4.98 2.67
C ILE A 13 -4.84 -4.21 2.61
N LYS A 14 -5.00 -3.32 1.62
CA LYS A 14 -6.22 -2.55 1.39
C LYS A 14 -7.46 -3.46 1.34
N HIS A 15 -7.40 -4.51 0.50
CA HIS A 15 -8.54 -5.40 0.30
C HIS A 15 -8.80 -6.28 1.54
N LEU A 16 -7.75 -6.87 2.12
CA LEU A 16 -7.84 -7.74 3.29
C LEU A 16 -8.45 -7.01 4.50
N LYS A 17 -8.10 -5.74 4.69
CA LYS A 17 -8.57 -4.92 5.81
C LYS A 17 -9.78 -4.03 5.46
N SER A 18 -10.25 -4.05 4.21
CA SER A 18 -11.34 -3.20 3.70
C SER A 18 -11.14 -1.71 4.00
N LEU A 19 -9.93 -1.20 3.75
CA LEU A 19 -9.54 0.19 4.02
C LEU A 19 -9.68 1.08 2.78
N SER A 20 -9.81 2.39 3.01
CA SER A 20 -9.59 3.40 1.98
C SER A 20 -8.11 3.46 1.56
N ASP A 21 -7.82 4.18 0.47
CA ASP A 21 -6.45 4.34 -0.03
C ASP A 21 -5.60 5.11 1.00
N GLU A 22 -6.15 6.18 1.58
CA GLU A 22 -5.50 6.95 2.65
C GLU A 22 -5.26 6.11 3.90
N GLU A 23 -6.29 5.44 4.42
CA GLU A 23 -6.17 4.59 5.63
C GLU A 23 -5.16 3.46 5.42
N THR A 24 -5.07 2.90 4.20
CA THR A 24 -4.07 1.86 3.90
C THR A 24 -2.64 2.39 4.05
N ILE A 25 -2.39 3.62 3.59
CA ILE A 25 -1.06 4.24 3.69
C ILE A 25 -0.71 4.62 5.14
N GLU A 26 -1.69 5.08 5.92
CA GLU A 26 -1.51 5.31 7.37
C GLU A 26 -1.25 4.00 8.11
N GLU A 27 -2.05 2.96 7.87
CA GLU A 27 -1.92 1.65 8.50
C GLU A 27 -0.54 1.02 8.21
N ILE A 28 -0.05 1.11 6.97
CA ILE A 28 1.29 0.63 6.61
C ILE A 28 2.38 1.42 7.36
N ARG A 29 2.21 2.74 7.52
CA ARG A 29 3.18 3.59 8.22
C ARG A 29 3.28 3.26 9.71
N GLU A 30 2.15 2.96 10.33
CA GLU A 30 2.09 2.70 11.77
C GLU A 30 2.48 1.25 12.13
N ASN A 31 2.39 0.32 11.17
CA ASN A 31 2.54 -1.11 11.44
C ASN A 31 3.85 -1.71 10.87
N ALA A 32 4.82 -1.96 11.76
CA ALA A 32 6.11 -2.54 11.40
C ALA A 32 6.01 -3.92 10.72
N TYR A 33 4.99 -4.73 11.05
CA TYR A 33 4.78 -6.03 10.40
C TYR A 33 4.34 -5.88 8.95
N LEU A 34 3.50 -4.88 8.65
CA LEU A 34 3.10 -4.58 7.29
C LEU A 34 4.28 -4.04 6.48
N GLN A 35 5.11 -3.17 7.06
CA GLN A 35 6.34 -2.71 6.41
C GLN A 35 7.29 -3.87 6.07
N TYR A 36 7.48 -4.79 7.02
CA TYR A 36 8.26 -6.01 6.78
C TYR A 36 7.66 -6.88 5.67
N PHE A 37 6.32 -7.04 5.67
CA PHE A 37 5.61 -7.74 4.61
C PHE A 37 5.80 -7.09 3.23
N LEU A 38 5.86 -5.76 3.15
CA LEU A 38 6.18 -5.01 1.92
C LEU A 38 7.66 -5.09 1.53
N GLY A 39 8.52 -5.63 2.41
CA GLY A 39 9.94 -5.82 2.16
C GLY A 39 10.80 -4.61 2.48
N LEU A 40 10.33 -3.72 3.36
CA LEU A 40 11.18 -2.64 3.85
C LEU A 40 12.33 -3.22 4.68
N PRO A 41 13.57 -2.72 4.50
CA PRO A 41 14.74 -3.26 5.18
C PRO A 41 14.75 -2.91 6.67
N GLU A 42 14.08 -1.83 7.04
CA GLU A 42 13.95 -1.34 8.40
C GLU A 42 12.59 -0.64 8.57
N TYR A 43 12.18 -0.47 9.83
CA TYR A 43 11.00 0.32 10.14
C TYR A 43 11.26 1.80 9.83
N THR A 44 10.30 2.45 9.20
CA THR A 44 10.30 3.90 8.96
C THR A 44 8.91 4.49 9.24
N TYR A 45 8.87 5.76 9.63
CA TYR A 45 7.62 6.52 9.74
C TYR A 45 7.29 7.27 8.43
N ASP A 46 8.05 7.05 7.36
CA ASP A 46 7.76 7.62 6.06
C ASP A 46 6.62 6.87 5.35
N GLN A 47 5.89 7.58 4.50
CA GLN A 47 4.90 6.95 3.62
C GLN A 47 5.60 6.10 2.55
N VAL A 48 5.13 4.87 2.37
CA VAL A 48 5.61 4.00 1.29
C VAL A 48 5.37 4.58 -0.11
N PHE A 49 4.30 5.36 -0.26
CA PHE A 49 4.00 6.28 -1.36
C PHE A 49 2.78 7.13 -1.03
N THR A 50 2.51 8.17 -1.83
CA THR A 50 1.36 9.06 -1.60
C THR A 50 0.02 8.36 -1.89
N PRO A 51 -1.05 8.64 -1.15
CA PRO A 51 -2.39 8.11 -1.44
C PRO A 51 -2.86 8.40 -2.88
N SER A 52 -2.52 9.58 -3.43
CA SER A 52 -2.81 9.94 -4.82
C SER A 52 -2.14 9.02 -5.85
N LEU A 53 -0.93 8.54 -5.57
CA LEU A 53 -0.25 7.57 -6.41
C LEU A 53 -0.92 6.20 -6.29
N PHE A 54 -1.46 5.86 -5.12
CA PHE A 54 -2.20 4.62 -4.92
C PHE A 54 -3.43 4.54 -5.82
N VAL A 55 -4.23 5.61 -5.85
CA VAL A 55 -5.40 5.74 -6.74
C VAL A 55 -4.99 5.52 -8.19
N THR A 56 -3.90 6.17 -8.62
CA THR A 56 -3.39 6.07 -9.99
C THR A 56 -2.98 4.64 -10.34
N ILE A 57 -2.30 3.96 -9.41
CA ILE A 57 -1.90 2.55 -9.56
C ILE A 57 -3.13 1.65 -9.69
N ARG A 58 -4.12 1.75 -8.78
CA ARG A 58 -5.32 0.90 -8.82
C ARG A 58 -6.09 1.08 -10.11
N ARG A 59 -6.25 2.32 -10.58
CA ARG A 59 -6.90 2.61 -11.86
C ARG A 59 -6.22 1.92 -13.04
N ARG A 60 -4.89 1.84 -13.03
CA ARG A 60 -4.11 1.14 -14.07
C ARG A 60 -4.20 -0.38 -13.97
N LEU A 61 -4.33 -0.93 -12.76
CA LEU A 61 -4.49 -2.37 -12.53
C LEU A 61 -5.90 -2.86 -12.90
N GLY A 62 -6.88 -1.95 -12.98
CA GLY A 62 -8.26 -2.23 -13.39
C GLY A 62 -9.24 -2.04 -12.24
N GLU A 63 -10.14 -1.07 -12.36
CA GLU A 63 -11.10 -0.72 -11.29
C GLU A 63 -12.07 -1.85 -10.91
N ARG A 64 -12.31 -2.82 -11.81
CA ARG A 64 -13.29 -3.90 -11.60
C ARG A 64 -12.79 -5.04 -10.72
N GLU A 65 -11.47 -5.22 -10.60
CA GLU A 65 -10.89 -6.38 -9.90
C GLU A 65 -10.51 -6.05 -8.44
N PHE A 66 -10.46 -4.77 -8.05
CA PHE A 66 -9.85 -4.31 -6.79
C PHE A 66 -10.68 -3.30 -5.98
N ASN A 67 -11.97 -3.11 -6.32
CA ASN A 67 -12.93 -2.35 -5.52
C ASN A 67 -13.78 -3.29 -4.67
#